data_AF-A0A2D0ITG9-F1
#
_entry.id   AF-A0A2D0ITG9-F1
#
_cell.length_a   1.000
_cell.length_b   1.000
_cell.length_c   1.000
_cell.angle_alpha   90.00
_cell.angle_beta   90.00
_cell.angle_gamma   90.00
#
_symmetry.space_group_name_H-M   'P 1'
#
loop_
_entity.id
_entity.type
_entity.pdbx_description
1 polymer ?
#
loop_
_entity_poly.entity_id
_entity_poly.type
_entity_poly.pdbx_seq_one_letter_code
_entity_poly.pdbx_strand_id
1 'polypeptide(L)'
;MVTLDAIGCQTKIAKKIIAQGGDYLRAVKNNQETLHRAVKQTLSAQVTAVNQSENVCIEQGYGRIELREYHVLPAGELASQFPEWKGLKSIGVAIRYRLDKARKKESLDYHYDISSAELESDRFREAVRGHWGIENRVHWVLDVSMNEDACAIRRGNAAEILAGMRHFSLNMLRAETSVKASMRRKANMTNMSSEYLDKVFIAGFQVLGKK
;
A
#
# COMPACT_ATOMS: atom_id res chain seq x y z
N MET A 1 6.16 -8.10 -8.18
CA MET A 1 5.55 -6.79 -8.47
C MET A 1 5.74 -5.89 -7.27
N VAL A 2 6.23 -4.67 -7.50
CA VAL A 2 6.53 -3.66 -6.48
C VAL A 2 5.44 -2.60 -6.53
N THR A 3 4.76 -2.38 -5.40
CA THR A 3 3.76 -1.31 -5.26
C THR A 3 4.34 -0.15 -4.47
N LEU A 4 4.08 1.07 -4.89
CA LEU A 4 4.57 2.29 -4.26
C LEU A 4 3.45 3.32 -4.27
N ASP A 5 3.47 4.20 -3.26
CA ASP A 5 2.52 5.29 -3.15
C ASP A 5 2.74 6.33 -4.25
N ALA A 6 1.84 7.32 -4.29
CA ALA A 6 1.90 8.36 -5.30
C ALA A 6 3.20 9.18 -5.24
N ILE A 7 3.77 9.42 -4.05
CA ILE A 7 5.05 10.16 -3.92
C ILE A 7 6.20 9.38 -4.58
N GLY A 8 6.17 8.06 -4.47
CA GLY A 8 7.09 7.16 -5.15
C GLY A 8 6.91 7.09 -6.67
N CYS A 9 5.87 7.69 -7.25
CA CYS A 9 5.54 7.67 -8.68
C CYS A 9 6.51 8.55 -9.53
N GLN A 10 7.76 8.09 -9.61
CA GLN A 10 8.87 8.71 -10.33
C GLN A 10 9.46 7.76 -11.39
N THR A 11 9.68 8.27 -12.59
CA THR A 11 10.21 7.51 -13.74
C THR A 11 11.57 6.85 -13.47
N LYS A 12 12.45 7.51 -12.68
CA LYS A 12 13.75 6.95 -12.28
C LYS A 12 13.62 5.63 -11.52
N ILE A 13 12.67 5.56 -10.59
CA ILE A 13 12.44 4.36 -9.78
C ILE A 13 11.80 3.27 -10.65
N ALA A 14 10.85 3.62 -11.53
CA ALA A 14 10.25 2.68 -12.48
C ALA A 14 11.31 2.02 -13.37
N LYS A 15 12.23 2.82 -13.94
CA LYS A 15 13.36 2.33 -14.73
C LYS A 15 14.26 1.37 -13.94
N LYS A 16 14.53 1.66 -12.66
CA LYS A 16 15.34 0.80 -11.79
C LYS A 16 14.67 -0.54 -11.50
N ILE A 17 13.36 -0.54 -11.22
CA ILE A 17 12.59 -1.77 -10.99
C ILE A 17 12.66 -2.68 -12.21
N ILE A 18 12.41 -2.13 -13.41
CA ILE A 18 12.48 -2.88 -14.67
C ILE A 18 13.89 -3.38 -14.96
N ALA A 19 14.92 -2.55 -14.74
CA ALA A 19 16.31 -2.96 -14.93
C ALA A 19 16.72 -4.13 -14.02
N GLN A 20 16.06 -4.29 -12.86
CA GLN A 20 16.27 -5.40 -11.94
C GLN A 20 15.34 -6.61 -12.22
N GLY A 21 14.60 -6.60 -13.33
CA GLY A 21 13.70 -7.68 -13.73
C GLY A 21 12.38 -7.72 -12.96
N GLY A 22 12.05 -6.67 -12.21
CA GLY A 22 10.78 -6.56 -11.50
C GLY A 22 9.73 -5.77 -12.27
N ASP A 23 8.45 -5.98 -11.91
CA ASP A 23 7.34 -5.16 -12.37
C ASP A 23 6.92 -4.12 -11.32
N TYR A 24 6.42 -2.97 -11.77
CA TYR A 24 5.82 -1.95 -10.91
C TYR A 24 4.30 -1.85 -11.09
N LEU A 25 3.59 -1.49 -10.02
CA LEU A 25 2.23 -0.96 -10.04
C LEU A 25 2.21 0.31 -9.19
N ARG A 26 1.73 1.43 -9.73
CA ARG A 26 1.93 2.75 -9.13
C ARG A 26 0.72 3.66 -9.24
N ALA A 27 0.37 4.23 -8.10
CA ALA A 27 -0.65 5.26 -8.01
C ALA A 27 -0.19 6.52 -8.73
N VAL A 28 -1.04 7.04 -9.62
CA VAL A 28 -0.82 8.30 -10.33
C VAL A 28 -1.78 9.35 -9.78
N LYS A 29 -1.25 10.51 -9.38
CA LYS A 29 -2.01 11.65 -8.87
C LYS A 29 -1.47 12.95 -9.47
N ASN A 30 -1.72 14.07 -8.78
CA ASN A 30 -1.36 15.42 -9.22
C ASN A 30 0.15 15.66 -9.38
N ASN A 31 1.01 14.82 -8.80
CA ASN A 31 2.46 14.90 -9.03
C ASN A 31 2.88 14.45 -10.45
N GLN A 32 1.98 13.82 -11.20
CA GLN A 32 2.14 13.45 -12.60
C GLN A 32 0.86 13.84 -13.36
N GLU A 33 0.53 15.14 -13.33
CA GLU A 33 -0.80 15.64 -13.75
C GLU A 33 -1.19 15.25 -15.18
N THR A 34 -0.27 15.34 -16.13
CA THR A 34 -0.52 15.00 -17.54
C THR A 34 -0.83 13.51 -17.71
N LEU A 35 -0.04 12.63 -17.09
CA LEU A 35 -0.27 11.19 -17.07
C LEU A 35 -1.58 10.86 -16.36
N HIS A 36 -1.84 11.47 -15.20
CA HIS A 36 -3.06 11.24 -14.44
C HIS A 36 -4.31 11.59 -15.24
N ARG A 37 -4.29 12.73 -15.96
CA ARG A 37 -5.39 13.15 -16.83
C ARG A 37 -5.60 12.17 -17.97
N ALA A 38 -4.53 11.72 -18.62
CA ALA A 38 -4.60 10.76 -19.72
C ALA A 38 -5.16 9.41 -19.26
N VAL A 39 -4.65 8.86 -18.15
CA VAL A 39 -5.14 7.60 -17.54
C VAL A 39 -6.63 7.72 -17.16
N LYS A 40 -7.01 8.82 -16.51
CA LYS A 40 -8.41 9.09 -16.14
C LYS A 40 -9.32 9.15 -17.37
N GLN A 41 -8.87 9.81 -18.44
CA GLN A 41 -9.62 9.90 -19.69
C GLN A 41 -9.81 8.52 -20.33
N THR A 42 -8.75 7.72 -20.44
CA THR A 42 -8.81 6.37 -21.02
C THR A 42 -9.73 5.43 -20.22
N LEU A 43 -9.74 5.54 -18.89
CA LEU A 43 -10.58 4.71 -18.02
C LEU A 43 -12.01 5.24 -17.84
N SER A 44 -12.32 6.46 -18.27
CA SER A 44 -13.63 7.12 -18.04
C SER A 44 -14.83 6.29 -18.52
N ALA A 45 -14.72 5.63 -19.69
CA ALA A 45 -15.78 4.79 -20.24
C ALA A 45 -16.07 3.56 -19.38
N GLN A 46 -15.03 2.95 -18.79
CA GLN A 46 -15.20 1.78 -17.92
C GLN A 46 -15.82 2.16 -16.57
N VAL A 47 -15.39 3.29 -16.00
CA VAL A 47 -15.93 3.83 -14.75
C VAL A 47 -17.42 4.18 -14.86
N THR A 48 -17.90 4.53 -16.06
CA THR A 48 -19.30 4.91 -16.29
C THR A 48 -20.19 3.71 -16.66
N ALA A 49 -19.61 2.55 -16.98
CA ALA A 49 -20.35 1.36 -17.37
C ALA A 49 -20.95 0.67 -16.13
N VAL A 50 -22.21 0.99 -15.83
CA VAL A 50 -22.98 0.61 -14.62
C VAL A 50 -23.12 -0.90 -14.33
N ASN A 51 -22.60 -1.80 -15.18
CA ASN A 51 -23.14 -3.17 -15.30
C ASN A 51 -22.17 -4.34 -15.07
N GLN A 52 -21.03 -4.17 -14.40
CA GLN A 52 -20.14 -5.32 -14.09
C GLN A 52 -20.17 -5.65 -12.60
N SER A 53 -21.24 -6.30 -12.15
CA SER A 53 -21.41 -6.82 -10.79
C SER A 53 -20.25 -7.73 -10.33
N GLU A 54 -19.56 -8.38 -11.26
CA GLU A 54 -18.41 -9.25 -10.98
C GLU A 54 -17.18 -8.51 -10.43
N ASN A 55 -17.04 -7.21 -10.72
CA ASN A 55 -15.91 -6.40 -10.24
C ASN A 55 -16.17 -5.73 -8.88
N VAL A 56 -17.38 -5.90 -8.32
CA VAL A 56 -17.82 -5.21 -7.12
C VAL A 56 -17.68 -6.10 -5.88
N CYS A 57 -16.86 -5.65 -4.94
CA CYS A 57 -16.68 -6.26 -3.63
C CYS A 57 -17.35 -5.42 -2.54
N ILE A 58 -18.29 -6.00 -1.79
CA ILE A 58 -18.94 -5.35 -0.65
C ILE A 58 -18.38 -5.93 0.64
N GLU A 59 -17.79 -5.07 1.48
CA GLU A 59 -17.34 -5.40 2.83
C GLU A 59 -18.23 -4.63 3.84
N GLN A 60 -18.90 -5.36 4.72
CA GLN A 60 -19.63 -4.77 5.85
C GLN A 60 -18.84 -4.96 7.15
N GLY A 61 -18.46 -3.87 7.79
CA GLY A 61 -17.88 -3.84 9.13
C GLY A 61 -18.82 -3.20 10.16
N TYR A 62 -18.45 -3.25 11.43
CA TYR A 62 -19.19 -2.61 12.53
C TYR A 62 -19.40 -1.11 12.28
N GLY A 63 -20.55 -0.74 11.70
CA GLY A 63 -20.96 0.63 11.38
C GLY A 63 -20.47 1.20 10.04
N ARG A 64 -19.73 0.44 9.23
CA ARG A 64 -19.17 0.89 7.94
C ARG A 64 -19.52 -0.07 6.82
N ILE A 65 -19.98 0.47 5.70
CA ILE A 65 -20.10 -0.27 4.43
C ILE A 65 -19.01 0.26 3.51
N GLU A 66 -18.23 -0.66 2.94
CA GLU A 66 -17.29 -0.35 1.87
C GLU A 66 -17.64 -1.14 0.63
N LEU A 67 -17.79 -0.44 -0.49
CA LEU A 67 -17.93 -1.04 -1.80
C LEU A 67 -16.67 -0.69 -2.59
N ARG A 68 -16.10 -1.68 -3.27
CA ARG A 68 -14.91 -1.50 -4.08
C ARG A 68 -15.11 -2.10 -5.46
N GLU A 69 -14.67 -1.37 -6.46
CA GLU A 69 -14.72 -1.79 -7.85
C GLU A 69 -13.35 -1.63 -8.49
N TYR A 70 -12.98 -2.54 -9.38
CA TYR A 70 -11.68 -2.56 -10.02
C TYR A 70 -11.84 -2.71 -11.53
N HIS A 71 -11.17 -1.84 -12.28
CA HIS A 71 -11.06 -1.95 -13.72
C HIS A 71 -9.61 -1.87 -14.15
N VAL A 72 -9.24 -2.66 -15.14
CA VAL A 72 -7.91 -2.66 -15.73
C VAL A 72 -8.04 -2.69 -17.25
N LEU A 73 -7.18 -1.94 -17.93
CA LEU A 73 -7.08 -1.93 -19.38
C LEU A 73 -5.60 -2.05 -19.80
N PRO A 74 -5.33 -2.61 -20.99
CA PRO A 74 -4.03 -2.42 -21.63
C PRO A 74 -3.73 -0.92 -21.79
N ALA A 75 -2.47 -0.53 -21.62
CA ALA A 75 -2.05 0.87 -21.76
C ALA A 75 -2.22 1.37 -23.22
N GLY A 76 -2.10 0.48 -24.20
CA GLY A 76 -2.32 0.82 -25.61
C GLY A 76 -1.50 2.03 -26.05
N GLU A 77 -2.17 3.01 -26.66
CA GLU A 77 -1.54 4.25 -27.13
C GLU A 77 -0.89 5.08 -26.02
N LEU A 78 -1.34 4.97 -24.77
CA LEU A 78 -0.70 5.69 -23.65
C LEU A 78 0.77 5.28 -23.48
N ALA A 79 1.12 4.02 -23.77
CA ALA A 79 2.51 3.58 -23.66
C ALA A 79 3.42 4.34 -24.64
N SER A 80 2.91 4.65 -25.83
CA SER A 80 3.61 5.44 -26.85
C SER A 80 3.64 6.93 -26.52
N GLN A 81 2.58 7.46 -25.88
CA GLN A 81 2.50 8.87 -25.47
C GLN A 81 3.41 9.19 -24.28
N PHE A 82 3.68 8.19 -23.43
CA PHE A 82 4.44 8.34 -22.19
C PHE A 82 5.67 7.39 -22.15
N PRO A 83 6.61 7.50 -23.11
CA PRO A 83 7.73 6.57 -23.27
C PRO A 83 8.71 6.57 -22.10
N GLU A 84 8.69 7.62 -21.26
CA GLU A 84 9.49 7.71 -20.05
C GLU A 84 9.11 6.66 -18.99
N TRP A 85 7.89 6.12 -19.07
CA TRP A 85 7.40 5.01 -18.26
C TRP A 85 7.76 3.68 -18.91
N LYS A 86 9.03 3.32 -18.77
CA LYS A 86 9.61 2.13 -19.38
C LYS A 86 8.79 0.88 -19.05
N GLY A 87 8.32 0.20 -20.10
CA GLY A 87 7.60 -1.05 -19.97
C GLY A 87 6.15 -0.87 -19.52
N LEU A 88 5.55 0.31 -19.62
CA LEU A 88 4.13 0.53 -19.35
C LEU A 88 3.25 -0.39 -20.23
N LYS A 89 2.48 -1.28 -19.59
CA LYS A 89 1.64 -2.27 -20.27
C LYS A 89 0.17 -2.21 -19.89
N SER A 90 -0.15 -1.81 -18.66
CA SER A 90 -1.54 -1.74 -18.18
C SER A 90 -1.79 -0.48 -17.36
N ILE A 91 -3.04 -0.04 -17.35
CA ILE A 91 -3.57 1.02 -16.51
C ILE A 91 -4.77 0.48 -15.73
N GLY A 92 -5.01 0.99 -14.53
CA GLY A 92 -6.13 0.54 -13.72
C GLY A 92 -6.76 1.65 -12.90
N VAL A 93 -7.99 1.40 -12.45
CA VAL A 93 -8.66 2.22 -11.46
C VAL A 93 -9.31 1.33 -10.41
N ALA A 94 -9.04 1.63 -9.14
CA ALA A 94 -9.79 1.12 -8.01
C ALA A 94 -10.73 2.22 -7.50
N ILE A 95 -12.02 1.95 -7.54
CA ILE A 95 -13.07 2.84 -7.04
C ILE A 95 -13.44 2.35 -5.65
N ARG A 96 -13.52 3.26 -4.69
CA ARG A 96 -13.92 2.96 -3.32
C ARG A 96 -15.08 3.86 -2.92
N TYR A 97 -16.22 3.25 -2.67
CA TYR A 97 -17.32 3.90 -1.98
C TYR A 97 -17.32 3.48 -0.51
N ARG A 98 -17.47 4.45 0.39
CA ARG A 98 -17.54 4.23 1.83
C ARG A 98 -18.73 4.98 2.39
N LEU A 99 -19.55 4.26 3.16
CA LEU A 99 -20.61 4.81 4.00
C LEU A 99 -20.29 4.55 5.48
N ASP A 100 -20.13 5.62 6.25
CA ASP A 100 -20.09 5.60 7.72
C ASP A 100 -21.51 5.83 8.25
N LYS A 101 -22.16 4.76 8.75
CA LYS A 101 -23.56 4.81 9.20
C LYS A 101 -23.76 5.72 10.40
N ALA A 102 -22.79 5.75 11.32
CA ALA A 102 -22.89 6.52 12.55
C ALA A 102 -22.77 8.02 12.28
N ARG A 103 -21.85 8.41 11.38
CA ARG A 103 -21.62 9.82 11.01
C ARG A 103 -22.45 10.28 9.81
N LYS A 104 -23.22 9.39 9.19
CA LYS A 104 -23.93 9.62 7.91
C LYS A 104 -23.02 10.26 6.86
N LYS A 105 -21.77 9.81 6.80
CA LYS A 105 -20.76 10.36 5.90
C LYS A 105 -20.48 9.37 4.78
N GLU A 106 -20.59 9.88 3.56
CA GLU A 106 -20.28 9.16 2.33
C GLU A 106 -19.01 9.72 1.72
N SER A 107 -18.20 8.84 1.13
CA SER A 107 -17.00 9.21 0.39
C SER A 107 -16.83 8.28 -0.80
N LEU A 108 -16.50 8.85 -1.95
CA LEU A 108 -16.19 8.15 -3.18
C LEU A 108 -14.78 8.55 -3.62
N ASP A 109 -13.87 7.58 -3.62
CA ASP A 109 -12.47 7.77 -3.95
C ASP A 109 -12.11 6.99 -5.22
N TYR A 110 -11.34 7.62 -6.10
CA TYR A 110 -10.77 7.00 -7.30
C TYR A 110 -9.27 6.88 -7.15
N HIS A 111 -8.74 5.69 -7.35
CA HIS A 111 -7.31 5.41 -7.29
C HIS A 111 -6.85 4.91 -8.66
N TYR A 112 -6.16 5.77 -9.40
CA TYR A 112 -5.66 5.45 -10.73
C TYR A 112 -4.22 4.93 -10.64
N ASP A 113 -3.94 3.86 -11.38
CA ASP A 113 -2.64 3.19 -11.38
C ASP A 113 -2.11 2.96 -12.79
N ILE A 114 -0.78 2.91 -12.90
CA ILE A 114 -0.07 2.41 -14.07
C ILE A 114 0.81 1.21 -13.71
N SER A 115 0.96 0.26 -14.64
CA SER A 115 1.66 -1.00 -14.42
C SER A 115 2.59 -1.35 -15.59
N SER A 116 3.74 -1.94 -15.26
CA SER A 116 4.60 -2.56 -16.27
C SER A 116 4.25 -4.01 -16.61
N ALA A 117 3.49 -4.67 -15.73
CA ALA A 117 2.97 -5.98 -15.99
C ALA A 117 1.66 -5.87 -16.81
N GLU A 118 1.42 -6.84 -17.66
CA GLU A 118 0.08 -7.14 -18.15
C GLU A 118 -0.74 -7.66 -16.97
N LEU A 119 -1.80 -6.93 -16.63
CA LEU A 119 -2.63 -7.22 -15.47
C LEU A 119 -4.06 -7.57 -15.90
N GLU A 120 -4.57 -8.66 -15.33
CA GLU A 120 -6.00 -8.96 -15.27
C GLU A 120 -6.62 -8.37 -13.99
N SER A 121 -7.95 -8.28 -13.96
CA SER A 121 -8.72 -7.63 -12.89
C SER A 121 -8.36 -8.19 -11.50
N ASP A 122 -8.25 -9.51 -11.37
CA ASP A 122 -7.93 -10.15 -10.09
C ASP A 122 -6.52 -9.81 -9.58
N ARG A 123 -5.52 -9.89 -10.45
CA ARG A 123 -4.14 -9.56 -10.07
C ARG A 123 -3.99 -8.09 -9.71
N PHE A 124 -4.70 -7.20 -10.41
CA PHE A 124 -4.77 -5.78 -10.08
C PHE A 124 -5.43 -5.55 -8.73
N ARG A 125 -6.60 -6.16 -8.49
CA ARG A 125 -7.32 -6.13 -7.20
C ARG A 125 -6.43 -6.56 -6.05
N GLU A 126 -5.77 -7.72 -6.17
CA GLU A 126 -4.86 -8.24 -5.14
C GLU A 126 -3.70 -7.29 -4.85
N ALA A 127 -3.13 -6.68 -5.88
CA ALA A 127 -2.01 -5.76 -5.74
C ALA A 127 -2.41 -4.46 -5.02
N VAL A 128 -3.52 -3.85 -5.43
CA VAL A 128 -4.07 -2.63 -4.80
C VAL A 128 -4.45 -2.93 -3.35
N ARG A 129 -5.12 -4.06 -3.10
CA ARG A 129 -5.49 -4.52 -1.75
C ARG A 129 -4.25 -4.77 -0.89
N GLY A 130 -3.24 -5.42 -1.45
CA GLY A 130 -1.97 -5.67 -0.79
C GLY A 130 -1.29 -4.36 -0.38
N HIS A 131 -1.26 -3.38 -1.30
CA HIS A 131 -0.70 -2.05 -1.06
C HIS A 131 -1.44 -1.30 0.07
N TRP A 132 -2.77 -1.19 0.02
CA TRP A 132 -3.54 -0.58 1.12
C TRP A 132 -3.40 -1.35 2.44
N GLY A 133 -3.19 -2.66 2.37
CA GLY A 133 -2.88 -3.47 3.54
C GLY A 133 -1.53 -3.12 4.20
N ILE A 134 -0.58 -2.53 3.47
CA ILE A 134 0.69 -2.05 4.04
C ILE A 134 0.43 -0.84 4.93
N GLU A 135 -0.36 0.12 4.45
CA GLU A 135 -0.73 1.32 5.20
C GLU A 135 -1.40 1.00 6.53
N ASN A 136 -2.39 0.10 6.51
CA ASN A 136 -3.10 -0.31 7.72
C ASN A 136 -2.24 -1.13 8.68
N ARG A 137 -1.42 -2.06 8.17
CA ARG A 137 -0.67 -2.98 9.04
C ARG A 137 0.60 -2.34 9.57
N VAL A 138 1.35 -1.63 8.73
CA VAL A 138 2.69 -1.14 9.02
C VAL A 138 2.64 0.33 9.42
N HIS A 139 2.29 1.24 8.51
CA HIS A 139 2.39 2.69 8.75
C HIS A 139 1.58 3.12 9.97
N TRP A 140 0.30 2.76 10.04
CA TRP A 140 -0.52 3.12 11.22
C TRP A 140 0.08 2.63 12.55
N VAL A 141 0.69 1.44 12.57
CA VAL A 141 1.33 0.92 13.78
C VAL A 141 2.61 1.69 14.11
N LEU A 142 3.39 2.05 13.11
CA LEU A 142 4.59 2.88 13.31
C LEU A 142 4.20 4.27 13.83
N ASP A 143 3.22 4.90 13.22
CA ASP A 143 2.76 6.25 13.58
C ASP A 143 2.19 6.28 15.00
N VAL A 144 1.24 5.38 15.30
CA VAL A 144 0.47 5.43 16.54
C VAL A 144 1.11 4.64 17.69
N SER A 145 1.73 3.49 17.41
CA SER A 145 2.32 2.63 18.45
C SER A 145 3.81 2.88 18.66
N MET A 146 4.54 3.33 17.64
CA MET A 146 5.99 3.63 17.73
C MET A 146 6.29 5.14 17.69
N ASN A 147 5.25 5.98 17.69
CA ASN A 147 5.33 7.43 17.76
C ASN A 147 6.22 8.03 16.66
N GLU A 148 6.09 7.49 15.44
CA GLU A 148 6.93 7.88 14.30
C GLU A 148 6.71 9.33 13.89
N ASP A 149 5.46 9.73 13.66
CA ASP A 149 5.09 11.10 13.24
C ASP A 149 5.49 12.17 14.27
N ALA A 150 5.41 11.85 15.56
CA ALA A 150 5.77 12.81 16.61
C ALA A 150 7.29 12.90 16.85
N CYS A 151 8.10 12.10 16.14
CA CYS A 151 9.54 12.09 16.32
C CYS A 151 10.21 13.25 15.58
N ALA A 152 10.60 14.29 16.31
CA ALA A 152 11.22 15.49 15.75
C ALA A 152 12.74 15.35 15.45
N ILE A 153 13.27 14.13 15.32
CA ILE A 153 14.71 13.92 15.13
C ILE A 153 15.15 14.38 13.74
N ARG A 154 16.17 15.26 13.68
CA ARG A 154 16.66 15.87 12.42
C ARG A 154 18.18 15.80 12.23
N ARG A 155 18.87 15.00 13.06
CA ARG A 155 20.34 14.96 13.08
C ARG A 155 20.90 13.93 12.11
N GLY A 156 21.56 14.38 11.03
CA GLY A 156 22.23 13.50 10.07
C GLY A 156 21.30 12.38 9.57
N ASN A 157 21.79 11.14 9.58
CA ASN A 157 21.02 9.97 9.14
C ASN A 157 20.10 9.38 10.23
N ALA A 158 19.91 10.06 11.36
CA ALA A 158 19.19 9.48 12.51
C ALA A 158 17.72 9.16 12.20
N ALA A 159 17.07 9.92 11.31
CA ALA A 159 15.70 9.62 10.88
C ALA A 159 15.61 8.28 10.13
N GLU A 160 16.53 8.03 9.19
CA GLU A 160 16.58 6.78 8.42
C GLU A 160 16.95 5.59 9.30
N ILE A 161 17.95 5.75 10.18
CA ILE A 161 18.37 4.71 11.13
C ILE A 161 17.21 4.34 12.05
N LEU A 162 16.51 5.33 12.60
CA LEU A 162 15.40 5.10 13.53
C LEU A 162 14.21 4.44 12.83
N ALA A 163 13.89 4.85 11.60
CA ALA A 163 12.87 4.19 10.80
C ALA A 163 13.21 2.70 10.60
N GLY A 164 14.46 2.39 10.21
CA GLY A 164 14.94 1.01 10.09
C GLY A 164 14.80 0.22 11.39
N MET A 165 15.19 0.81 12.52
CA MET A 165 15.08 0.18 13.84
C MET A 165 13.62 -0.07 14.26
N ARG A 166 12.70 0.84 13.94
CA ARG A 166 11.27 0.64 14.21
C ARG A 166 10.68 -0.49 13.37
N HIS A 167 11.01 -0.54 12.07
CA HIS A 167 10.60 -1.65 11.20
C HIS A 167 11.12 -2.99 11.72
N PHE A 168 12.40 -3.04 12.13
CA PHE A 168 13.00 -4.22 12.72
C PHE A 168 12.26 -4.66 14.00
N SER A 169 12.08 -3.72 14.94
CA SER A 169 11.39 -3.96 16.21
C SER A 169 9.94 -4.43 16.00
N LEU A 170 9.21 -3.81 15.07
CA LEU A 170 7.84 -4.19 14.73
C LEU A 170 7.77 -5.62 14.18
N ASN A 171 8.70 -6.01 13.33
CA ASN A 171 8.75 -7.36 12.78
C ASN A 171 9.03 -8.40 13.88
N MET A 172 9.93 -8.10 14.82
CA MET A 172 10.19 -8.97 15.98
C MET A 172 8.95 -9.12 16.88
N LEU A 173 8.27 -8.02 17.20
CA LEU A 173 7.05 -8.03 18.01
C LEU A 173 5.89 -8.82 17.36
N ARG A 174 5.87 -8.88 16.03
CA ARG A 174 4.91 -9.70 15.27
C ARG A 174 5.28 -11.18 15.25
N ALA A 175 6.57 -11.49 15.20
CA ALA A 175 7.08 -12.86 15.21
C ALA A 175 6.79 -13.55 16.56
N GLU A 176 6.82 -12.79 17.65
CA GLU A 176 6.37 -13.27 18.95
C GLU A 176 4.84 -13.47 18.93
N THR A 177 4.36 -14.69 19.14
CA THR A 177 2.92 -15.04 19.08
C THR A 177 2.36 -15.64 20.36
N SER A 178 3.18 -15.88 21.39
CA SER A 178 2.73 -16.47 22.67
C SER A 178 1.77 -15.55 23.44
N VAL A 179 1.88 -14.23 23.26
CA VAL A 179 0.99 -13.26 23.89
C VAL A 179 0.04 -12.65 22.85
N LYS A 180 -1.27 -12.82 23.08
CA LYS A 180 -2.33 -12.14 22.31
C LYS A 180 -2.60 -10.75 22.91
N ALA A 181 -1.88 -9.75 22.39
CA ALA A 181 -2.00 -8.36 22.81
C ALA A 181 -1.77 -7.38 21.64
N SER A 182 -2.22 -6.14 21.79
CA SER A 182 -1.94 -5.07 20.83
C SER A 182 -0.43 -4.79 20.74
N MET A 183 0.04 -4.29 19.58
CA MET A 183 1.46 -3.99 19.37
C MET A 183 1.99 -3.01 20.42
N ARG A 184 1.22 -1.98 20.77
CA ARG A 184 1.55 -1.05 21.86
C ARG A 184 1.71 -1.76 23.21
N ARG A 185 0.83 -2.70 23.54
CA ARG A 185 0.94 -3.46 24.80
C ARG A 185 2.15 -4.38 24.78
N LYS A 186 2.45 -5.07 23.67
CA LYS A 186 3.66 -5.88 23.54
C LYS A 186 4.92 -5.04 23.71
N ALA A 187 5.00 -3.87 23.07
CA ALA A 187 6.12 -2.93 23.23
C ALA A 187 6.26 -2.41 24.68
N ASN A 188 5.15 -2.18 25.39
CA ASN A 188 5.21 -1.83 26.81
C ASN A 188 5.72 -3.01 27.67
N MET A 189 5.28 -4.23 27.36
CA MET A 189 5.70 -5.44 28.09
C MET A 189 7.21 -5.68 27.97
N THR A 190 7.82 -5.38 26.82
CA THR A 190 9.28 -5.51 26.66
C THR A 190 10.05 -4.53 27.56
N ASN A 191 9.46 -3.38 27.91
CA ASN A 191 10.03 -2.44 28.88
C ASN A 191 9.83 -2.87 30.35
N MET A 192 8.86 -3.75 30.61
CA MET A 192 8.48 -4.16 31.97
C MET A 192 9.03 -5.54 32.37
N SER A 193 9.45 -6.36 31.40
CA SER A 193 9.90 -7.73 31.62
C SER A 193 11.01 -8.10 30.65
N SER A 194 12.21 -8.32 31.18
CA SER A 194 13.35 -8.84 30.41
C SER A 194 13.05 -10.21 29.81
N GLU A 195 12.31 -11.07 30.52
CA GLU A 195 11.91 -12.39 30.01
C GLU A 195 11.03 -12.27 28.77
N TYR A 196 10.09 -11.31 28.74
CA TYR A 196 9.28 -11.09 27.54
C TYR A 196 10.09 -10.47 26.40
N LEU A 197 11.02 -9.57 26.71
CA LEU A 197 11.95 -9.01 25.73
C LEU A 197 12.79 -10.12 25.07
N ASP A 198 13.30 -11.08 25.84
CA ASP A 198 14.05 -12.23 25.33
C ASP A 198 13.20 -13.08 24.38
N LYS A 199 11.93 -13.33 24.73
CA LYS A 199 10.99 -14.05 23.83
C LYS A 199 10.82 -13.33 22.49
N VAL A 200 10.71 -12.00 22.52
CA VAL A 200 10.60 -11.18 21.30
C VAL A 200 11.87 -11.27 20.45
N PHE A 201 13.05 -11.17 21.07
CA PHE A 201 14.33 -11.31 20.35
C PHE A 201 14.49 -12.70 19.75
N ILE A 202 14.26 -13.75 20.53
CA ILE A 202 14.37 -15.14 20.06
C ILE A 202 13.45 -15.37 18.86
N ALA A 203 12.17 -14.99 18.96
CA ALA A 203 11.21 -15.14 17.87
C ALA A 203 11.63 -14.33 16.63
N GLY A 204 12.09 -13.10 16.82
CA GLY A 204 12.56 -12.23 15.75
C GLY A 204 13.77 -12.81 15.00
N PHE A 205 14.78 -13.27 15.71
CA PHE A 205 15.98 -13.85 15.10
C PHE A 205 15.72 -15.18 14.42
N GLN A 206 14.80 -16.00 14.94
CA GLN A 206 14.37 -17.24 14.29
C GLN A 206 13.73 -17.00 12.93
N VAL A 207 12.96 -15.93 12.77
CA VAL A 207 12.37 -15.55 11.47
C VAL A 207 13.44 -15.06 10.50
N LEU A 208 14.44 -14.33 10.99
CA LEU A 208 15.53 -13.78 10.16
C LEU A 208 16.55 -14.84 9.72
N GLY A 209 16.75 -15.89 10.51
CA GLY A 209 17.65 -17.01 10.22
C GLY A 209 17.09 -18.03 9.20
N LYS A 210 15.79 -17.96 8.89
CA LYS A 210 15.18 -18.74 7.81
C LYS A 210 15.37 -18.00 6.48
N LYS A 211 16.56 -18.14 5.91
CA LYS A 211 16.83 -17.81 4.50
C LYS A 211 16.95 -19.08 3.69
#